data_AF-A0A7V4DGB9-F1
#
_entry.id   AF-A0A7V4DGB9-F1
#
_cell.length_a   1.000
_cell.length_b   1.000
_cell.length_c   1.000
_cell.angle_alpha   90.00
_cell.angle_beta   90.00
_cell.angle_gamma   90.00
#
_symmetry.space_group_name_H-M   'P 1'
#
loop_
_entity.id
_entity.type
_entity.pdbx_description
1 polymer ?
#
loop_
_entity_poly.entity_id
_entity_poly.type
_entity_poly.pdbx_seq_one_letter_code
_entity_poly.pdbx_strand_id
1 'polypeptide(L)'
;MHREPTLKDVQHVVELARAFLDDALTLLNAYVQSSPSLTRFLKDQGLNPETVLFSFSFPEELPVILEVARRYFPQNEPYPVNPYALLLAIREAERGRKGFEFGIVAVKDTDLRTQCEWACATVKKNFERFRESGEKDFIAFLGRRWAPVGAENDPKGLNRFWVGNVRYFYNLFRKGGE
;
A
#
# COMPACT_ATOMS: atom_id res chain seq x y z
N MET A 1 -45.60 23.40 -29.23
CA MET A 1 -44.96 22.48 -30.20
C MET A 1 -43.67 21.99 -29.58
N HIS A 2 -43.69 20.80 -28.95
CA HIS A 2 -42.47 20.19 -28.42
C HIS A 2 -41.77 19.46 -29.56
N ARG A 3 -40.54 19.87 -29.86
CA ARG A 3 -39.68 19.17 -30.82
C ARG A 3 -39.04 18.00 -30.09
N GLU A 4 -39.13 16.80 -30.66
CA GLU A 4 -38.44 15.64 -30.10
C GLU A 4 -36.91 15.80 -30.23
N PRO A 5 -36.15 15.41 -29.20
CA PRO A 5 -34.70 15.51 -29.19
C PRO A 5 -34.10 14.61 -30.27
N THR A 6 -33.12 15.14 -30.99
CA THR A 6 -32.41 14.40 -32.03
C THR A 6 -31.31 13.52 -31.42
N LEU A 7 -30.82 12.54 -32.17
CA LEU A 7 -29.71 11.67 -31.73
C LEU A 7 -28.46 12.48 -31.34
N LYS A 8 -28.22 13.60 -32.04
CA LYS A 8 -27.12 14.52 -31.75
C LYS A 8 -27.31 15.25 -30.42
N ASP A 9 -28.56 15.60 -30.09
CA ASP A 9 -28.90 16.22 -28.80
C ASP A 9 -28.66 15.23 -27.65
N VAL A 10 -29.03 13.96 -27.84
CA VAL A 10 -28.78 12.89 -26.85
C VAL A 10 -27.28 12.63 -26.68
N GLN A 11 -26.51 12.55 -27.77
CA GLN A 11 -25.06 12.35 -27.71
C GLN A 11 -24.36 13.48 -26.97
N HIS A 12 -24.76 14.73 -27.24
CA HIS A 12 -24.18 15.88 -26.57
C HIS A 12 -24.46 15.87 -25.06
N VAL A 13 -25.68 15.49 -24.65
CA VAL A 13 -26.03 15.34 -23.23
C VAL A 13 -25.21 14.22 -22.56
N VAL A 14 -24.95 13.11 -23.26
CA VAL A 14 -24.11 12.02 -22.74
C VAL A 14 -22.65 12.45 -22.58
N GLU A 15 -22.10 13.19 -23.54
CA GLU A 15 -20.73 13.74 -23.46
C GLU A 15 -20.58 14.73 -22.30
N LEU A 16 -21.55 15.64 -22.14
CA LEU A 16 -21.62 16.55 -20.99
C LEU A 16 -21.67 15.76 -19.67
N ALA A 17 -22.56 14.78 -19.56
CA ALA A 17 -22.67 13.96 -18.35
C ALA A 17 -21.37 13.22 -18.04
N ARG A 18 -20.65 12.73 -19.05
CA ARG A 18 -19.34 12.09 -18.89
C ARG A 18 -18.30 13.07 -18.38
N ALA A 19 -18.19 14.25 -19.00
CA ALA A 19 -17.24 15.28 -18.55
C ALA A 19 -17.51 15.70 -17.10
N PHE A 20 -18.77 15.88 -16.72
CA PHE A 20 -19.16 16.16 -15.33
C PHE A 20 -18.78 15.04 -14.36
N LEU A 21 -18.93 13.77 -14.77
CA LEU A 21 -18.53 12.63 -13.95
C LEU A 21 -17.01 12.54 -13.80
N ASP A 22 -16.25 12.79 -14.87
CA ASP A 22 -14.78 12.76 -14.85
C ASP A 22 -14.22 13.91 -13.97
N ASP A 23 -14.80 15.09 -14.06
CA ASP A 23 -14.47 16.23 -13.19
C ASP A 23 -14.83 15.95 -11.72
N ALA A 24 -16.01 15.37 -11.46
CA ALA A 24 -16.43 15.00 -10.12
C ALA A 24 -15.54 13.89 -9.53
N LEU A 25 -15.12 12.91 -10.33
CA LEU A 25 -14.15 11.88 -9.94
C LEU A 25 -12.78 12.49 -9.64
N THR A 26 -12.34 13.44 -10.46
CA THR A 26 -11.08 14.16 -10.25
C THR A 26 -11.12 14.96 -8.95
N LEU A 27 -12.22 15.68 -8.69
CA LEU A 27 -12.43 16.44 -7.46
C LEU A 27 -12.59 15.54 -6.24
N LEU A 28 -13.28 14.41 -6.35
CA LEU A 28 -13.42 13.43 -5.27
C LEU A 28 -12.07 12.79 -4.96
N ASN A 29 -11.29 12.44 -5.97
CA ASN A 29 -9.92 11.94 -5.78
C ASN A 29 -9.04 12.99 -5.13
N ALA A 30 -9.10 14.25 -5.59
CA ALA A 30 -8.39 15.36 -4.97
C ALA A 30 -8.85 15.59 -3.51
N TYR A 31 -10.14 15.45 -3.21
CA TYR A 31 -10.71 15.60 -1.86
C TYR A 31 -10.34 14.44 -0.93
N VAL A 32 -10.37 13.20 -1.41
CA VAL A 32 -9.93 12.02 -0.67
C VAL A 32 -8.44 12.12 -0.39
N GLN A 33 -7.63 12.57 -1.35
CA GLN A 33 -6.21 12.82 -1.16
C GLN A 33 -5.94 14.01 -0.23
N SER A 34 -6.74 15.08 -0.30
CA SER A 34 -6.59 16.27 0.53
C SER A 34 -7.37 16.23 1.85
N SER A 35 -8.00 15.09 2.19
CA SER A 35 -8.81 14.99 3.40
C SER A 35 -7.92 15.30 4.61
N PRO A 36 -8.19 16.39 5.36
CA PRO A 36 -7.35 16.78 6.50
C PRO A 36 -7.23 15.65 7.54
N SER A 37 -8.23 14.75 7.60
CA SER A 37 -8.22 13.57 8.47
C SER A 37 -7.25 12.48 7.99
N LEU A 38 -7.16 12.19 6.68
CA LEU A 38 -6.22 11.21 6.14
C LEU A 38 -4.78 11.74 6.22
N THR A 39 -4.55 12.98 5.80
CA THR A 39 -3.22 13.61 5.91
C THR A 39 -2.75 13.62 7.37
N ARG A 40 -3.63 13.98 8.31
CA ARG A 40 -3.34 13.92 9.74
C ARG A 40 -3.06 12.49 10.20
N PHE A 41 -3.90 11.53 9.81
CA PHE A 41 -3.71 10.13 10.15
C PHE A 41 -2.34 9.63 9.70
N LEU A 42 -1.94 9.88 8.45
CA LEU A 42 -0.64 9.50 7.90
C LEU A 42 0.51 10.11 8.73
N LYS A 43 0.43 11.40 9.07
CA LYS A 43 1.43 12.05 9.95
C LYS A 43 1.47 11.41 11.34
N ASP A 44 0.32 11.15 11.93
CA ASP A 44 0.20 10.52 13.25
C ASP A 44 0.79 9.10 13.27
N GLN A 45 0.77 8.40 12.12
CA GLN A 45 1.41 7.09 11.97
C GLN A 45 2.90 7.18 11.58
N GLY A 46 3.50 8.39 11.53
CA GLY A 46 4.89 8.59 11.17
C GLY A 46 5.19 8.39 9.68
N LEU A 47 4.19 8.55 8.81
CA LEU A 47 4.33 8.52 7.36
C LEU A 47 4.53 9.93 6.80
N ASN A 48 5.11 10.02 5.59
CA ASN A 48 5.14 11.23 4.79
C ASN A 48 3.89 11.29 3.89
N PRO A 49 2.88 12.14 4.20
CA PRO A 49 1.63 12.16 3.46
C PRO A 49 1.80 12.51 1.99
N GLU A 50 2.72 13.43 1.65
CA GLU A 50 2.94 13.85 0.26
C GLU A 50 3.36 12.63 -0.57
N THR A 51 4.44 11.96 -0.17
CA THR A 51 4.94 10.80 -0.91
C THR A 51 3.97 9.61 -0.90
N VAL A 52 3.22 9.39 0.18
CA VAL A 52 2.23 8.31 0.23
C VAL A 52 1.07 8.61 -0.72
N LEU A 53 0.56 9.84 -0.73
CA LEU A 53 -0.60 10.19 -1.55
C LEU A 53 -0.27 10.35 -3.03
N PHE A 54 0.95 10.81 -3.36
CA PHE A 54 1.37 11.04 -4.75
C PHE A 54 2.13 9.87 -5.37
N SER A 55 2.88 9.09 -4.59
CA SER A 55 3.81 8.09 -5.14
C SER A 55 3.42 6.64 -4.85
N PHE A 56 2.44 6.38 -3.98
CA PHE A 56 1.92 5.03 -3.80
C PHE A 56 1.04 4.65 -4.99
N SER A 57 1.39 3.56 -5.66
CA SER A 57 0.82 3.12 -6.94
C SER A 57 -0.61 2.58 -6.82
N PHE A 58 -1.10 2.33 -5.60
CA PHE A 58 -2.37 1.66 -5.32
C PHE A 58 -3.25 2.49 -4.37
N PRO A 59 -3.61 3.74 -4.73
CA PRO A 59 -4.33 4.65 -3.84
C PRO A 59 -5.67 4.09 -3.33
N GLU A 60 -6.35 3.25 -4.11
CA GLU A 60 -7.58 2.57 -3.76
C GLU A 60 -7.41 1.48 -2.69
N GLU A 61 -6.20 0.91 -2.57
CA GLU A 61 -5.87 -0.11 -1.56
C GLU A 61 -5.51 0.52 -0.20
N LEU A 62 -5.08 1.79 -0.22
CA LEU A 62 -4.56 2.50 0.94
C LEU A 62 -5.49 2.47 2.17
N PRO A 63 -6.82 2.72 2.05
CA PRO A 63 -7.71 2.67 3.21
C PRO A 63 -7.73 1.30 3.88
N VAL A 64 -7.76 0.21 3.10
CA VAL A 64 -7.79 -1.16 3.63
C VAL A 64 -6.46 -1.50 4.30
N ILE A 65 -5.33 -1.17 3.67
CA ILE A 65 -4.00 -1.44 4.23
C ILE A 65 -3.81 -0.71 5.56
N LEU A 66 -4.14 0.58 5.61
CA LEU A 66 -4.00 1.39 6.83
C LEU A 66 -4.94 0.92 7.95
N GLU A 67 -6.18 0.56 7.62
CA GLU A 67 -7.14 0.02 8.59
C GLU A 67 -6.66 -1.31 9.19
N VAL A 68 -6.14 -2.23 8.36
CA VAL A 68 -5.58 -3.51 8.80
C VAL A 68 -4.34 -3.27 9.66
N ALA A 69 -3.39 -2.46 9.19
CA ALA A 69 -2.16 -2.15 9.91
C ALA A 69 -2.45 -1.61 11.32
N ARG A 70 -3.44 -0.71 11.45
CA ARG A 70 -3.86 -0.13 12.72
C ARG A 70 -4.34 -1.17 13.74
N ARG A 71 -4.97 -2.26 13.29
CA ARG A 71 -5.42 -3.36 14.16
C ARG A 71 -4.24 -4.18 14.71
N TYR A 72 -3.16 -4.30 13.94
CA TYR A 72 -2.00 -5.13 14.29
C TYR A 72 -0.91 -4.38 15.05
N PHE A 73 -0.76 -3.09 14.75
CA PHE A 73 0.34 -2.25 15.19
C PHE A 73 -0.15 -1.00 15.94
N PRO A 74 -0.56 -1.13 17.21
CA PRO A 74 -0.92 0.02 18.03
C PRO A 74 0.29 0.92 18.32
N GLN A 75 0.05 2.22 18.48
CA GLN A 75 1.09 3.25 18.61
C GLN A 75 1.85 3.25 19.94
N ASN A 76 1.39 2.48 20.92
CA ASN A 76 2.01 2.39 22.25
C ASN A 76 3.13 1.35 22.34
N GLU A 77 3.48 0.68 21.24
CA GLU A 77 4.54 -0.31 21.21
C GLU A 77 5.73 0.15 20.35
N PRO A 78 6.98 -0.06 20.81
CA PRO A 78 8.15 0.22 19.99
C PRO A 78 8.34 -0.86 18.92
N TYR A 79 8.44 -0.45 17.65
CA TYR A 79 8.75 -1.34 16.54
C TYR A 79 10.17 -1.08 16.01
N PRO A 80 10.89 -2.13 15.55
CA PRO A 80 12.21 -1.99 14.92
C PRO A 80 12.25 -1.01 13.74
N VAL A 81 11.15 -0.90 13.00
CA VAL A 81 10.92 0.05 11.90
C VAL A 81 9.45 0.48 11.91
N ASN A 82 9.09 1.56 11.21
CA ASN A 82 7.70 1.99 11.08
C ASN A 82 6.88 0.91 10.33
N PRO A 83 5.90 0.24 10.97
CA PRO A 83 5.18 -0.86 10.34
C PRO A 83 4.28 -0.42 9.19
N TYR A 84 3.73 0.80 9.24
CA TYR A 84 2.89 1.33 8.18
C TYR A 84 3.72 1.57 6.91
N ALA A 85 4.87 2.24 7.05
CA ALA A 85 5.76 2.50 5.93
C ALA A 85 6.29 1.19 5.32
N LEU A 86 6.57 0.20 6.18
CA LEU A 86 7.02 -1.12 5.74
C LEU A 86 5.95 -1.86 4.93
N LEU A 87 4.69 -1.86 5.37
CA LEU A 87 3.62 -2.54 4.63
C LEU A 87 3.39 -1.91 3.24
N LEU A 88 3.37 -0.58 3.16
CA LEU A 88 3.29 0.12 1.87
C LEU A 88 4.49 -0.21 0.98
N ALA A 89 5.69 -0.28 1.55
CA ALA A 89 6.90 -0.63 0.84
C ALA A 89 6.93 -2.07 0.33
N ILE A 90 6.44 -3.03 1.12
CA ILE A 90 6.29 -4.43 0.69
C ILE A 90 5.30 -4.52 -0.46
N ARG A 91 4.15 -3.84 -0.35
CA ARG A 91 3.15 -3.83 -1.43
C ARG A 91 3.74 -3.31 -2.75
N GLU A 92 4.53 -2.24 -2.68
CA GLU A 92 5.22 -1.67 -3.84
C GLU A 92 6.39 -2.53 -4.37
N ALA A 93 7.09 -3.25 -3.50
CA ALA A 93 8.18 -4.12 -3.92
C ALA A 93 7.67 -5.39 -4.60
N GLU A 94 6.56 -5.95 -4.10
CA GLU A 94 5.95 -7.18 -4.64
C GLU A 94 5.18 -6.89 -5.93
N ARG A 95 4.42 -5.79 -5.98
CA ARG A 95 3.49 -5.43 -7.09
C ARG A 95 2.64 -6.62 -7.57
N GLY A 96 2.28 -7.52 -6.65
CA GLY A 96 1.49 -8.70 -6.97
C GLY A 96 0.11 -8.33 -7.50
N ARG A 97 -0.47 -9.23 -8.32
CA ARG A 97 -1.84 -9.11 -8.84
C ARG A 97 -2.87 -9.21 -7.71
N LYS A 98 -4.13 -8.89 -8.02
CA LYS A 98 -5.26 -9.10 -7.11
C LYS A 98 -5.28 -10.53 -6.53
N GLY A 99 -5.39 -10.63 -5.21
CA GLY A 99 -5.30 -11.87 -4.43
C GLY A 99 -3.89 -12.39 -4.19
N PHE A 100 -2.87 -11.60 -4.50
CA PHE A 100 -1.47 -11.92 -4.27
C PHE A 100 -0.63 -10.66 -4.04
N GLU A 101 -1.25 -9.60 -3.55
CA GLU A 101 -0.75 -8.23 -3.51
C GLU A 101 0.58 -8.09 -2.75
N PHE A 102 0.75 -8.91 -1.70
CA PHE A 102 1.93 -8.95 -0.81
C PHE A 102 2.81 -10.18 -1.05
N GLY A 103 2.55 -10.97 -2.09
CA GLY A 103 3.33 -12.17 -2.39
C GLY A 103 3.11 -13.34 -1.41
N ILE A 104 2.06 -13.29 -0.56
CA ILE A 104 1.82 -14.33 0.44
C ILE A 104 1.16 -15.56 -0.21
N VAL A 105 1.94 -16.63 -0.37
CA VAL A 105 1.49 -17.87 -1.03
C VAL A 105 0.39 -18.58 -0.26
N ALA A 106 0.45 -18.57 1.08
CA ALA A 106 -0.50 -19.28 1.94
C ALA A 106 -1.96 -18.82 1.79
N VAL A 107 -2.18 -17.59 1.34
CA VAL A 107 -3.49 -17.00 1.07
C VAL A 107 -3.59 -16.45 -0.35
N LYS A 108 -2.93 -17.12 -1.30
CA LYS A 108 -3.04 -16.75 -2.71
C LYS A 108 -4.49 -16.90 -3.20
N ASP A 109 -4.88 -16.02 -4.13
CA ASP A 109 -6.20 -15.95 -4.76
C ASP A 109 -7.35 -15.58 -3.78
N THR A 110 -7.01 -14.91 -2.67
CA THR A 110 -7.98 -14.29 -1.75
C THR A 110 -8.22 -12.81 -2.08
N ASP A 111 -8.74 -12.02 -1.13
CA ASP A 111 -8.84 -10.57 -1.26
C ASP A 111 -7.64 -9.83 -0.65
N LEU A 112 -7.57 -8.52 -0.93
CA LEU A 112 -6.56 -7.60 -0.40
C LEU A 112 -6.50 -7.61 1.12
N ARG A 113 -7.66 -7.65 1.80
CA ARG A 113 -7.73 -7.61 3.26
C ARG A 113 -7.04 -8.83 3.85
N THR A 114 -7.33 -10.02 3.33
CA THR A 114 -6.74 -11.28 3.78
C THR A 114 -5.23 -11.30 3.53
N GLN A 115 -4.78 -10.89 2.34
CA GLN A 115 -3.35 -10.75 2.04
C GLN A 115 -2.65 -9.77 2.99
N CYS A 116 -3.27 -8.63 3.28
CA CYS A 116 -2.74 -7.62 4.18
C CYS A 116 -2.70 -8.09 5.64
N GLU A 117 -3.72 -8.82 6.11
CA GLU A 117 -3.75 -9.40 7.47
C GLU A 117 -2.62 -10.41 7.66
N TRP A 118 -2.38 -11.28 6.67
CA TRP A 118 -1.26 -12.22 6.70
C TRP A 118 0.09 -11.52 6.62
N ALA A 119 0.21 -10.44 5.83
CA ALA A 119 1.40 -9.62 5.80
C ALA A 119 1.68 -8.99 7.18
N CYS A 120 0.66 -8.41 7.82
CA CYS A 120 0.77 -7.84 9.17
C CYS A 120 1.16 -8.87 10.21
N ALA A 121 0.50 -10.04 10.23
CA ALA A 121 0.83 -11.14 11.14
C ALA A 121 2.28 -11.62 10.95
N THR A 122 2.73 -11.71 9.70
CA THR A 122 4.10 -12.10 9.37
C THR A 122 5.12 -11.06 9.85
N VAL A 123 4.87 -9.77 9.60
CA VAL A 123 5.74 -8.68 10.09
C VAL A 123 5.79 -8.68 11.62
N LYS A 124 4.65 -8.75 12.31
CA LYS A 124 4.56 -8.76 13.77
C LYS A 124 5.36 -9.91 14.39
N LYS A 125 5.18 -11.12 13.89
CA LYS A 125 5.94 -12.30 14.32
C LYS A 125 7.44 -12.16 14.08
N ASN A 126 7.84 -11.49 13.00
CA ASN A 126 9.25 -11.25 12.72
C ASN A 126 9.83 -10.11 13.56
N PHE A 127 9.06 -9.14 14.03
CA PHE A 127 9.53 -8.17 15.03
C PHE A 127 9.93 -8.88 16.34
N GLU A 128 9.11 -9.83 16.80
CA GLU A 128 9.41 -10.63 17.99
C GLU A 128 10.74 -11.40 17.81
N ARG A 129 10.85 -12.15 16.71
CA ARG A 129 12.08 -12.90 16.38
C ARG A 129 13.30 -12.00 16.19
N PHE A 130 13.11 -10.79 15.65
CA PHE A 130 14.21 -9.85 15.45
C PHE A 130 14.78 -9.36 16.79
N ARG A 131 13.91 -9.05 17.76
CA ARG A 131 14.33 -8.66 19.12
C ARG A 131 15.18 -9.75 19.79
N GLU A 132 14.87 -11.02 19.53
CA GLU A 132 15.61 -12.18 20.06
C GLU A 132 16.91 -12.47 19.29
N SER A 133 17.04 -12.01 18.04
CA SER A 133 18.14 -12.39 17.15
C SER A 133 19.47 -11.66 17.41
N GLY A 134 19.44 -10.49 18.05
CA GLY A 134 20.61 -9.60 18.17
C GLY A 134 21.01 -8.88 16.87
N GLU A 135 20.26 -9.05 15.79
CA GLU A 135 20.50 -8.35 14.53
C GLU A 135 20.13 -6.85 14.63
N LYS A 136 20.74 -6.03 13.75
CA LYS A 136 20.57 -4.57 13.75
C LYS A 136 19.74 -4.02 12.60
N ASP A 137 19.46 -4.85 11.60
CA ASP A 137 18.75 -4.45 10.39
C ASP A 137 17.50 -5.30 10.17
N PHE A 138 16.35 -4.74 10.53
CA PHE A 138 15.09 -5.45 10.45
C PHE A 138 14.68 -5.77 9.00
N ILE A 139 14.91 -4.87 8.04
CA ILE A 139 14.46 -5.09 6.66
C ILE A 139 15.29 -6.20 6.02
N ALA A 140 16.60 -6.24 6.26
CA ALA A 140 17.45 -7.34 5.82
C ALA A 140 17.07 -8.66 6.51
N PHE A 141 16.79 -8.61 7.82
CA PHE A 141 16.30 -9.77 8.59
C PHE A 141 14.99 -10.34 8.03
N LEU A 142 14.03 -9.47 7.72
CA LEU A 142 12.75 -9.84 7.15
C LEU A 142 12.92 -10.39 5.74
N GLY A 143 13.74 -9.74 4.90
CA GLY A 143 13.95 -10.13 3.50
C GLY A 143 14.44 -11.58 3.36
N ARG A 144 15.34 -12.04 4.23
CA ARG A 144 15.79 -13.45 4.22
C ARG A 144 14.68 -14.47 4.52
N ARG A 145 13.57 -14.05 5.12
CA ARG A 145 12.42 -14.89 5.47
C ARG A 145 11.24 -14.70 4.52
N TRP A 146 11.08 -13.48 4.00
CA TRP A 146 10.02 -13.10 3.09
C TRP A 146 10.33 -13.51 1.65
N ALA A 147 11.53 -13.16 1.19
CA ALA A 147 12.04 -13.42 -0.16
C ALA A 147 13.45 -14.04 -0.07
N PRO A 148 13.57 -15.30 0.39
CA PRO A 148 14.87 -15.97 0.48
C PRO A 148 15.50 -16.15 -0.90
N VAL A 149 16.78 -15.79 -1.04
CA VAL A 149 17.53 -15.98 -2.28
C VAL A 149 17.75 -17.48 -2.52
N GLY A 150 17.43 -17.95 -3.73
CA GLY A 150 17.57 -19.37 -4.10
C GLY A 150 16.40 -20.25 -3.64
N ALA A 151 15.28 -19.66 -3.22
CA ALA A 151 14.06 -20.41 -2.97
C ALA A 151 13.57 -21.11 -4.24
N GLU A 152 12.99 -22.31 -4.10
CA GLU A 152 12.49 -23.10 -5.24
C GLU A 152 11.46 -22.34 -6.10
N ASN A 153 10.69 -21.46 -5.47
CA ASN A 153 9.70 -20.61 -6.11
C ASN A 153 10.25 -19.30 -6.71
N ASP A 154 11.58 -19.09 -6.70
CA ASP A 154 12.26 -17.96 -7.35
C ASP A 154 13.19 -18.42 -8.51
N PRO A 155 12.62 -18.98 -9.60
CA PRO A 155 13.41 -19.53 -10.71
C PRO A 155 14.21 -18.47 -11.47
N LYS A 156 13.89 -17.18 -11.28
CA LYS A 156 14.56 -16.05 -11.95
C LYS A 156 15.60 -15.36 -11.05
N GLY A 157 15.72 -15.78 -9.79
CA GLY A 157 16.64 -15.16 -8.83
C GLY A 157 16.32 -13.70 -8.52
N LEU A 158 15.04 -13.32 -8.58
CA LEU A 158 14.58 -11.93 -8.37
C LEU A 158 14.57 -11.55 -6.90
N ASN A 159 14.52 -12.51 -5.97
CA ASN A 159 14.49 -12.25 -4.53
C ASN A 159 15.71 -11.45 -4.05
N ARG A 160 16.84 -11.52 -4.77
CA ARG A 160 18.05 -10.72 -4.47
C ARG A 160 17.80 -9.20 -4.49
N PHE A 161 16.78 -8.73 -5.21
CA PHE A 161 16.44 -7.31 -5.33
C PHE A 161 15.44 -6.84 -4.27
N TRP A 162 14.79 -7.78 -3.56
CA TRP A 162 13.67 -7.47 -2.66
C TRP A 162 14.06 -6.48 -1.57
N VAL A 163 15.18 -6.70 -0.87
CA VAL A 163 15.64 -5.81 0.21
C VAL A 163 15.92 -4.40 -0.30
N GLY A 164 16.52 -4.28 -1.50
CA GLY A 164 16.79 -2.99 -2.12
C GLY A 164 15.50 -2.22 -2.44
N ASN A 165 14.54 -2.91 -3.06
CA ASN A 165 13.24 -2.33 -3.43
C ASN A 165 12.45 -1.91 -2.19
N VAL A 166 12.34 -2.77 -1.18
CA VAL A 166 11.62 -2.45 0.06
C VAL A 166 12.27 -1.27 0.78
N ARG A 167 13.61 -1.19 0.85
CA ARG A 167 14.28 -0.02 1.45
C ARG A 167 14.01 1.27 0.70
N TYR A 168 13.99 1.23 -0.63
CA TYR A 168 13.68 2.39 -1.45
C TYR A 168 12.30 2.95 -1.10
N PHE A 169 11.25 2.11 -1.17
CA PHE A 169 9.89 2.55 -0.87
C PHE A 169 9.68 2.86 0.61
N TYR A 170 10.32 2.13 1.53
CA TYR A 170 10.24 2.41 2.97
C TYR A 170 10.77 3.80 3.29
N ASN A 171 11.91 4.18 2.70
CA ASN A 171 12.47 5.52 2.87
C ASN A 171 11.62 6.60 2.19
N LEU A 172 10.99 6.28 1.06
CA LEU A 172 10.07 7.17 0.39
C LEU A 172 8.86 7.49 1.27
N PHE A 173 8.24 6.47 1.87
CA PHE A 173 6.96 6.62 2.60
C PHE A 173 7.09 6.98 4.08
N ARG A 174 8.20 6.66 4.74
CA ARG A 174 8.40 7.08 6.13
C ARG A 174 8.53 8.59 6.20
N LYS A 175 8.16 9.19 7.33
CA LYS A 175 8.49 10.59 7.60
C LYS A 175 10.02 10.77 7.46
N GLY A 176 10.43 11.66 6.56
CA GLY A 176 11.83 12.10 6.46
C GLY A 176 12.27 12.67 7.80
N GLY A 177 13.49 12.36 8.23
CA GLY A 177 14.08 13.10 9.34
C GLY A 177 14.31 14.52 8.87
N GLU A 178 13.66 15.49 9.50
CA GLU A 178 14.19 16.85 9.58
C GLU A 178 15.43 16.85 10.48
#